data_AF-A0A445A5F9-F1
#
_entry.id   AF-A0A445A5F9-F1
#
_cell.length_a   1.000
_cell.length_b   1.000
_cell.length_c   1.000
_cell.angle_alpha   90.00
_cell.angle_beta   90.00
_cell.angle_gamma   90.00
#
_symmetry.space_group_name_H-M   'P 1'
#
loop_
_entity.id
_entity.type
_entity.pdbx_description
1 polymer ?
#
loop_
_entity_poly.entity_id
_entity_poly.type
_entity_poly.pdbx_seq_one_letter_code
_entity_poly.pdbx_strand_id
1 'polypeptide(L)'
;MTLFAAIFQGDGSLFYGLHVDNGRIGGKMKKTLREIIEKYNLNVRITPNQNIILTDIRAAWKRPITTTLAQVGLLQPRFVDPLNLTAMACPAFPLCPLAITEAERGIPDILKRIRTMFEKVGLKYNESVVVRVTGCPNGCARPYMAELGLVGDGPNSYQIWLGGNKNQTSLAQSFMDKVKVHDLEKVLEPLFYYWKQKRQSKESFGNFTARIGFEKLKEYVEKWEGPVVAPTRYNLRLFADKETYEAMDGLAKLQNKTAHQLAMEVIRNFVASNQNGKSE
;
A
#
# COMPACT_ATOMS: atom_id res chain seq x y z
N MET A 1 2.15 17.23 5.04
CA MET A 1 2.90 18.24 4.25
C MET A 1 3.66 17.48 3.17
N THR A 2 3.13 17.43 1.95
CA THR A 2 3.68 16.62 0.85
C THR A 2 4.88 17.37 0.25
N LEU A 3 6.08 17.09 0.77
CA LEU A 3 7.35 17.79 0.53
C LEU A 3 7.95 17.56 -0.87
N PHE A 4 7.13 17.36 -1.88
CA PHE A 4 7.42 16.32 -2.87
C PHE A 4 7.21 16.77 -4.33
N ALA A 5 7.37 18.07 -4.59
CA ALA A 5 7.37 18.68 -5.91
C ALA A 5 8.15 20.01 -5.86
N ALA A 6 8.31 20.67 -7.01
CA ALA A 6 8.79 22.05 -7.06
C ALA A 6 7.79 22.96 -6.33
N ILE A 7 8.21 23.55 -5.22
CA ILE A 7 7.35 24.43 -4.39
C ILE A 7 8.03 25.78 -4.27
N PHE A 8 7.25 26.87 -4.31
CA PHE A 8 7.77 28.22 -4.14
C PHE A 8 8.21 28.47 -2.69
N GLN A 9 9.37 29.12 -2.53
CA GLN A 9 9.90 29.51 -1.21
C GLN A 9 9.30 30.83 -0.70
N GLY A 10 8.60 31.58 -1.54
CA GLY A 10 8.02 32.90 -1.22
C GLY A 10 8.86 34.09 -1.69
N ASP A 11 10.09 33.87 -2.12
CA ASP A 11 11.03 34.86 -2.67
C ASP A 11 11.20 34.74 -4.21
N GLY A 12 10.33 33.99 -4.86
CA GLY A 12 10.40 33.68 -6.29
C GLY A 12 11.29 32.48 -6.65
N SER A 13 12.06 31.94 -5.69
CA SER A 13 12.80 30.69 -5.86
C SER A 13 11.94 29.45 -5.58
N LEU A 14 12.41 28.30 -6.03
CA LEU A 14 11.80 26.99 -5.83
C LEU A 14 12.68 26.13 -4.92
N PHE A 15 12.07 25.21 -4.18
CA PHE A 15 12.77 24.05 -3.62
C PHE A 15 12.23 22.74 -4.20
N TYR A 16 13.07 21.71 -4.16
CA TYR A 16 12.74 20.34 -4.58
C TYR A 16 13.07 19.36 -3.48
N GLY A 17 12.05 18.72 -2.90
CA GLY A 17 12.25 17.54 -2.07
C GLY A 17 12.45 16.29 -2.92
N LEU A 18 13.54 15.59 -2.65
CA LEU A 18 13.97 14.37 -3.31
C LEU A 18 13.70 13.20 -2.38
N HIS A 19 12.90 12.25 -2.85
CA HIS A 19 12.72 10.97 -2.17
C HIS A 19 14.01 10.16 -2.27
N VAL A 20 14.48 9.63 -1.13
CA VAL A 20 15.64 8.75 -1.03
C VAL A 20 15.27 7.61 -0.09
N ASP A 21 15.11 6.40 -0.62
CA ASP A 21 14.85 5.23 0.21
C ASP A 21 15.94 5.08 1.28
N ASN A 22 15.51 5.10 2.54
CA ASN A 22 16.35 5.01 3.73
C ASN A 22 17.45 6.09 3.86
N GLY A 23 17.38 7.16 3.08
CA GLY A 23 18.43 8.19 3.01
C GLY A 23 19.79 7.70 2.48
N ARG A 24 19.83 6.52 1.85
CA ARG A 24 21.09 5.95 1.35
C ARG A 24 21.48 6.57 0.01
N ILE A 25 22.53 7.38 0.02
CA ILE A 25 23.05 8.05 -1.19
C ILE A 25 24.37 7.41 -1.60
N GLY A 26 24.36 6.72 -2.74
CA GLY A 26 25.52 5.98 -3.26
C GLY A 26 25.63 6.01 -4.79
N GLY A 27 26.72 5.46 -5.31
CA GLY A 27 26.93 5.25 -6.75
C GLY A 27 26.71 6.50 -7.62
N LYS A 28 26.01 6.32 -8.75
CA LYS A 28 25.68 7.40 -9.70
C LYS A 28 24.83 8.50 -9.07
N MET A 29 23.89 8.15 -8.20
CA MET A 29 23.04 9.11 -7.48
C MET A 29 23.89 10.10 -6.68
N LYS A 30 24.88 9.62 -5.93
CA LYS A 30 25.79 10.47 -5.15
C LYS A 30 26.56 11.45 -6.04
N LYS A 31 27.12 10.97 -7.16
CA LYS A 31 27.88 11.78 -8.11
C LYS A 31 27.00 12.87 -8.73
N THR A 32 25.86 12.48 -9.29
CA THR A 32 24.93 13.41 -9.94
C THR A 32 24.35 14.44 -8.99
N LEU A 33 24.01 14.04 -7.75
CA LEU A 33 23.52 14.98 -6.75
C LEU A 33 24.59 16.05 -6.43
N ARG A 34 25.86 15.63 -6.25
CA ARG A 34 26.98 16.55 -6.05
C ARG A 34 27.15 17.50 -7.24
N GLU A 35 27.16 16.98 -8.46
CA GLU A 35 27.33 17.79 -9.69
C GLU A 35 26.24 18.86 -9.82
N ILE A 36 24.98 18.52 -9.48
CA ILE A 36 23.87 19.48 -9.50
C ILE A 36 24.07 20.55 -8.42
N ILE A 37 24.38 20.14 -7.19
CA ILE A 37 24.58 21.08 -6.07
C ILE A 37 25.71 22.06 -6.39
N GLU A 38 26.84 21.56 -6.90
CA GLU A 38 28.02 22.36 -7.24
C GLU A 38 27.77 23.29 -8.44
N LYS A 39 27.18 22.76 -9.52
CA LYS A 39 26.90 23.53 -10.75
C LYS A 39 25.96 24.72 -10.51
N TYR A 40 24.95 24.54 -9.66
CA TYR A 40 23.93 25.54 -9.40
C TYR A 40 24.12 26.28 -8.06
N ASN A 41 25.19 25.98 -7.33
CA ASN A 41 25.48 26.51 -6.00
C ASN A 41 24.28 26.44 -5.04
N LEU A 42 23.65 25.26 -4.96
CA LEU A 42 22.41 25.06 -4.20
C LEU A 42 22.70 24.79 -2.73
N ASN A 43 21.85 25.33 -1.87
CA ASN A 43 21.79 24.88 -0.48
C ASN A 43 20.95 23.60 -0.36
N VAL A 44 21.22 22.85 0.70
CA VAL A 44 20.60 21.55 0.95
C VAL A 44 20.05 21.46 2.36
N ARG A 45 18.87 20.86 2.52
CA ARG A 45 18.31 20.51 3.83
C ARG A 45 18.01 19.02 3.89
N ILE A 46 18.35 18.39 5.02
CA ILE A 46 17.96 16.99 5.28
C ILE A 46 16.65 16.99 6.07
N THR A 47 15.75 16.08 5.73
CA THR A 47 14.44 15.97 6.40
C THR A 47 14.45 14.89 7.49
N PRO A 48 13.53 14.96 8.47
CA PRO A 48 13.33 13.89 9.46
C PRO A 48 12.92 12.54 8.84
N ASN A 49 12.53 12.52 7.57
CA ASN A 49 12.17 11.33 6.81
C ASN A 49 13.31 10.82 5.92
N GLN A 50 14.56 11.15 6.25
CA GLN A 50 15.77 10.70 5.54
C GLN A 50 15.89 11.20 4.09
N ASN A 51 14.96 12.04 3.65
CA ASN A 51 14.97 12.70 2.34
C ASN A 51 15.85 13.97 2.33
N ILE A 52 16.14 14.45 1.13
CA ILE A 52 16.91 15.67 0.87
C ILE A 52 16.02 16.74 0.22
N ILE A 53 16.25 18.00 0.53
CA ILE A 53 15.65 19.15 -0.15
C ILE A 53 16.77 19.97 -0.78
N LEU A 54 16.69 20.20 -2.09
CA LEU A 54 17.48 21.21 -2.80
C LEU A 54 16.72 22.54 -2.75
N THR A 55 17.36 23.60 -2.25
CA THR A 55 16.73 24.93 -2.14
C THR A 55 17.32 25.93 -3.12
N ASP A 56 16.67 27.08 -3.24
CA ASP A 56 17.10 28.26 -3.98
C ASP A 56 17.23 28.01 -5.49
N ILE A 57 16.37 27.12 -6.01
CA ILE A 57 16.32 26.73 -7.42
C ILE A 57 15.56 27.79 -8.22
N ARG A 58 16.24 28.46 -9.15
CA ARG A 58 15.58 29.37 -10.09
C ARG A 58 14.61 28.62 -10.99
N ALA A 59 13.49 29.25 -11.36
CA ALA A 59 12.48 28.65 -12.23
C ALA A 59 13.05 28.12 -13.56
N ALA A 60 14.05 28.81 -14.14
CA ALA A 60 14.73 28.38 -15.36
C ALA A 60 15.52 27.05 -15.21
N TRP A 61 15.95 26.71 -13.99
CA TRP A 61 16.75 25.51 -13.72
C TRP A 61 15.91 24.26 -13.44
N LYS A 62 14.60 24.42 -13.22
CA LYS A 62 13.63 23.36 -12.95
C LYS A 62 13.79 22.18 -13.91
N ARG A 63 13.65 22.42 -15.22
CA ARG A 63 13.65 21.34 -16.23
C ARG A 63 15.02 20.64 -16.32
N PRO A 64 16.15 21.35 -16.46
CA PRO A 64 17.48 20.74 -16.43
C PRO A 64 17.71 19.86 -15.20
N ILE A 65 17.46 20.39 -13.99
CA ILE A 65 17.67 19.66 -12.73
C ILE A 65 16.79 18.40 -12.68
N THR A 66 15.49 18.52 -12.98
CA THR A 66 14.58 17.36 -12.94
C THR A 66 14.95 16.28 -13.96
N THR A 67 15.51 16.66 -15.11
CA THR A 67 15.92 15.71 -16.16
C THR A 67 17.13 14.91 -15.70
N THR A 68 18.14 15.59 -15.15
CA THR A 68 19.36 14.94 -14.65
C THR A 68 19.08 14.06 -13.43
N LEU A 69 18.21 14.49 -12.51
CA LEU A 69 17.82 13.69 -11.35
C LEU A 69 17.08 12.40 -11.74
N ALA A 70 16.20 12.47 -12.74
CA ALA A 70 15.46 11.31 -13.21
C ALA A 70 16.37 10.22 -13.81
N GLN A 71 17.48 10.60 -14.44
CA GLN A 71 18.47 9.66 -15.00
C GLN A 71 19.16 8.77 -13.94
N VAL A 72 19.15 9.19 -12.68
CA VAL A 72 19.74 8.44 -11.55
C VAL A 72 18.69 7.89 -10.58
N GLY A 73 17.43 7.85 -10.99
CA GLY A 73 16.35 7.28 -10.18
C GLY A 73 15.85 8.18 -9.04
N LEU A 74 16.27 9.45 -8.99
CA LEU A 74 15.68 10.44 -8.08
C LEU A 74 14.39 10.98 -8.71
N LEU A 75 13.35 10.16 -8.61
CA LEU A 75 12.07 10.39 -9.27
C LEU A 75 11.20 11.41 -8.55
N GLN A 76 10.32 12.07 -9.30
CA GLN A 76 9.25 12.82 -8.69
C GLN A 76 8.30 11.86 -7.95
N PRO A 77 7.81 12.24 -6.77
CA PRO A 77 6.95 11.41 -5.90
C PRO A 77 5.71 10.81 -6.55
N ARG A 78 5.16 11.40 -7.62
CA ARG A 78 4.08 10.79 -8.42
C ARG A 78 4.47 9.48 -9.12
N PHE A 79 5.77 9.22 -9.25
CA PHE A 79 6.34 8.01 -9.86
C PHE A 79 6.92 7.05 -8.82
N VAL A 80 6.77 7.36 -7.53
CA VAL A 80 7.23 6.53 -6.41
C VAL A 80 6.01 5.88 -5.77
N ASP A 81 6.14 4.63 -5.34
CA ASP A 81 5.07 3.96 -4.58
C ASP A 81 4.75 4.78 -3.31
N PRO A 82 3.48 5.11 -3.04
CA PRO A 82 3.06 5.80 -1.83
C PRO A 82 3.54 5.17 -0.51
N LEU A 83 3.83 3.86 -0.49
CA LEU A 83 4.43 3.18 0.66
C LEU A 83 5.85 3.70 0.92
N ASN A 84 6.70 3.73 -0.12
CA ASN A 84 8.08 4.19 -0.04
C ASN A 84 8.19 5.63 0.47
N LEU A 85 7.30 6.53 0.02
CA LEU A 85 7.35 7.96 0.38
C LEU A 85 7.26 8.24 1.90
N THR A 86 6.62 7.35 2.65
CA THR A 86 6.44 7.48 4.10
C THR A 86 7.16 6.41 4.90
N ALA A 87 7.77 5.45 4.21
CA ALA A 87 8.52 4.38 4.83
C ALA A 87 9.89 4.84 5.31
N MET A 88 10.37 4.26 6.40
CA MET A 88 11.73 4.45 6.89
C MET A 88 12.26 3.18 7.53
N ALA A 89 13.56 2.95 7.37
CA ALA A 89 14.29 1.97 8.15
C ALA A 89 15.52 2.58 8.84
N CYS A 90 15.94 1.97 9.95
CA CYS A 90 17.25 2.28 10.53
C CYS A 90 18.35 1.49 9.80
N PRO A 91 19.63 1.88 9.95
CA PRO A 91 20.72 1.16 9.28
C PRO A 91 20.76 -0.34 9.61
N ALA A 92 20.60 -0.69 10.89
CA ALA A 92 20.74 -2.06 11.38
C ALA A 92 22.04 -2.73 10.89
N PHE A 93 21.99 -3.99 10.43
CA PHE A 93 23.14 -4.64 9.84
C PHE A 93 23.63 -3.94 8.56
N PRO A 94 24.95 -4.01 8.24
CA PRO A 94 25.97 -4.83 8.91
C PRO A 94 26.77 -4.10 10.00
N LEU A 95 26.56 -2.79 10.20
CA LEU A 95 27.44 -1.97 11.03
C LEU A 95 26.87 -1.58 12.39
N CYS A 96 25.55 -1.65 12.59
CA CYS A 96 24.99 -1.40 13.91
C CYS A 96 25.29 -2.58 14.84
N PRO A 97 26.04 -2.38 15.95
CA PRO A 97 26.43 -3.46 16.84
C PRO A 97 25.25 -3.98 17.68
N LEU A 98 24.13 -3.26 17.70
CA LEU A 98 22.91 -3.59 18.45
C LEU A 98 21.83 -4.23 17.56
N ALA A 99 22.11 -4.42 16.26
CA ALA A 99 21.14 -5.01 15.35
C ALA A 99 20.92 -6.48 15.69
N ILE A 100 19.65 -6.88 15.74
CA ILE A 100 19.21 -8.27 15.95
C ILE A 100 18.77 -8.88 14.60
N THR A 101 18.22 -8.06 13.72
CA THR A 101 17.79 -8.42 12.35
C THR A 101 18.02 -7.25 11.38
N GLU A 102 17.74 -7.48 10.10
CA GLU A 102 17.83 -6.45 9.06
C GLU A 102 16.83 -5.30 9.26
N ALA A 103 17.09 -4.15 8.64
CA ALA A 103 16.09 -3.09 8.48
C ALA A 103 16.27 -2.39 7.13
N GLU A 104 17.28 -1.54 6.98
CA GLU A 104 17.53 -0.80 5.72
C GLU A 104 17.66 -1.70 4.50
N ARG A 105 18.40 -2.81 4.62
CA ARG A 105 18.62 -3.73 3.50
C ARG A 105 17.39 -4.59 3.18
N GLY A 106 16.50 -4.79 4.15
CA GLY A 106 15.32 -5.66 4.03
C GLY A 106 14.03 -4.92 3.67
N ILE A 107 13.89 -3.65 4.05
CA ILE A 107 12.65 -2.90 3.85
C ILE A 107 12.21 -2.78 2.38
N PRO A 108 13.09 -2.66 1.35
CA PRO A 108 12.63 -2.55 -0.04
C PRO A 108 11.80 -3.77 -0.49
N ASP A 109 12.20 -4.98 -0.10
CA ASP A 109 11.47 -6.19 -0.45
C ASP A 109 10.22 -6.39 0.41
N ILE A 110 10.24 -5.96 1.68
CA ILE A 110 9.05 -5.92 2.54
C ILE A 110 7.98 -5.00 1.93
N LEU A 111 8.35 -3.81 1.44
CA LEU A 111 7.39 -2.88 0.82
C LEU A 111 6.78 -3.45 -0.46
N LYS A 112 7.58 -4.13 -1.30
CA LYS A 112 7.05 -4.84 -2.48
C LYS A 112 6.03 -5.90 -2.08
N ARG A 113 6.33 -6.70 -1.04
CA ARG A 113 5.39 -7.73 -0.53
C ARG A 113 4.10 -7.10 0.01
N ILE A 114 4.19 -5.97 0.71
CA ILE A 114 3.02 -5.20 1.15
C ILE A 114 2.20 -4.71 -0.05
N ARG A 115 2.85 -4.19 -1.10
CA ARG A 115 2.17 -3.78 -2.34
C ARG A 115 1.46 -4.97 -3.02
N THR A 116 2.11 -6.13 -3.11
CA THR A 116 1.48 -7.36 -3.65
C THR A 116 0.27 -7.78 -2.80
N MET A 117 0.36 -7.71 -1.47
CA MET A 117 -0.79 -7.96 -0.61
C MET A 117 -1.93 -6.95 -0.86
N PHE A 118 -1.62 -5.67 -1.03
CA PHE A 118 -2.62 -4.64 -1.33
C PHE A 118 -3.36 -4.97 -2.63
N GLU A 119 -2.63 -5.32 -3.68
CA GLU A 119 -3.21 -5.73 -4.97
C GLU A 119 -4.09 -6.97 -4.81
N LYS A 120 -3.60 -7.99 -4.09
CA LYS A 120 -4.34 -9.25 -3.85
C LYS A 120 -5.65 -9.03 -3.12
N VAL A 121 -5.70 -8.13 -2.12
CA VAL A 121 -6.95 -7.82 -1.38
C VAL A 121 -7.84 -6.78 -2.09
N GLY A 122 -7.35 -6.20 -3.18
CA GLY A 122 -8.05 -5.20 -3.99
C GLY A 122 -8.04 -3.79 -3.39
N LEU A 123 -6.97 -3.42 -2.66
CA LEU A 123 -6.67 -2.03 -2.31
C LEU A 123 -6.14 -1.30 -3.53
N LYS A 124 -6.52 -0.03 -3.69
CA LYS A 124 -6.08 0.79 -4.82
C LYS A 124 -4.59 1.14 -4.68
N TYR A 125 -3.92 1.37 -5.81
CA TYR A 125 -2.49 1.73 -5.83
C TYR A 125 -2.16 2.98 -4.99
N ASN A 126 -3.07 3.96 -4.95
CA ASN A 126 -2.89 5.19 -4.18
C ASN A 126 -3.14 5.04 -2.66
N GLU A 127 -3.60 3.87 -2.21
CA GLU A 127 -3.69 3.56 -0.78
C GLU A 127 -2.29 3.26 -0.24
N SER A 128 -2.04 3.71 0.99
CA SER A 128 -0.75 3.59 1.67
C SER A 128 -0.95 3.56 3.18
N VAL A 129 0.04 2.97 3.84
CA VAL A 129 0.21 2.90 5.29
C VAL A 129 1.62 3.35 5.64
N VAL A 130 1.78 4.06 6.76
CA VAL A 130 3.11 4.45 7.25
C VAL A 130 3.82 3.22 7.80
N VAL A 131 4.82 2.70 7.06
CA VAL A 131 5.63 1.54 7.43
C VAL A 131 6.97 1.97 8.02
N ARG A 132 7.37 1.44 9.18
CA ARG A 132 8.69 1.74 9.75
C ARG A 132 9.34 0.49 10.30
N VAL A 133 10.62 0.30 9.98
CA VAL A 133 11.37 -0.92 10.32
C VAL A 133 12.61 -0.58 11.14
N THR A 134 12.81 -1.26 12.26
CA THR A 134 14.06 -1.18 13.03
C THR A 134 14.63 -2.57 13.31
N GLY A 135 15.94 -2.70 13.26
CA GLY A 135 16.62 -3.99 13.48
C GLY A 135 16.67 -4.44 14.95
N CYS A 136 16.23 -3.61 15.89
CA CYS A 136 16.18 -3.88 17.34
C CYS A 136 15.17 -2.93 18.03
N PRO A 137 14.84 -3.13 19.33
CA PRO A 137 13.82 -2.34 20.03
C PRO A 137 14.23 -0.90 20.42
N ASN A 138 15.43 -0.43 20.07
CA ASN A 138 15.85 0.95 20.34
C ASN A 138 15.05 2.00 19.57
N GLY A 139 14.37 1.60 18.47
CA GLY A 139 13.39 2.46 17.82
C GLY A 139 13.95 3.63 16.99
N CYS A 140 15.17 3.52 16.44
CA CYS A 140 15.83 4.63 15.70
C CYS A 140 15.02 5.17 14.51
N ALA A 141 14.26 4.32 13.80
CA ALA A 141 13.37 4.73 12.71
C ALA A 141 11.99 5.20 13.20
N ARG A 142 11.79 5.32 14.52
CA ARG A 142 10.54 5.70 15.19
C ARG A 142 9.36 4.76 14.85
N PRO A 143 9.53 3.41 14.94
CA PRO A 143 8.53 2.44 14.53
C PRO A 143 7.26 2.46 15.39
N TYR A 144 7.38 2.88 16.65
CA TYR A 144 6.27 3.00 17.59
C TYR A 144 5.27 4.11 17.24
N MET A 145 5.54 4.92 16.23
CA MET A 145 4.59 5.93 15.72
C MET A 145 4.00 5.54 14.35
N ALA A 146 4.33 4.36 13.84
CA ALA A 146 3.91 3.88 12.53
C ALA A 146 2.48 3.33 12.56
N GLU A 147 1.79 3.38 11.43
CA GLU A 147 0.56 2.59 11.26
C GLU A 147 0.90 1.08 11.25
N LEU A 148 2.05 0.73 10.69
CA LEU A 148 2.66 -0.60 10.73
C LEU A 148 4.16 -0.50 11.09
N GLY A 149 4.50 -0.86 12.32
CA GLY A 149 5.88 -0.94 12.81
C GLY A 149 6.39 -2.38 12.79
N LEU A 150 7.63 -2.59 12.32
CA LEU A 150 8.35 -3.86 12.43
C LEU A 150 9.60 -3.64 13.26
N VAL A 151 9.68 -4.29 14.42
CA VAL A 151 10.75 -4.12 15.40
C VAL A 151 11.49 -5.44 15.57
N GLY A 152 12.78 -5.46 15.25
CA GLY A 152 13.58 -6.68 15.30
C GLY A 152 13.64 -7.27 16.70
N ASP A 153 13.29 -8.56 16.82
CA ASP A 153 13.19 -9.28 18.10
C ASP A 153 13.84 -10.69 18.06
N GLY A 154 14.49 -11.02 16.94
CA GLY A 154 15.25 -12.24 16.74
C GLY A 154 15.77 -12.36 15.30
N PRO A 155 16.62 -13.35 15.02
CA PRO A 155 17.08 -13.60 13.66
C PRO A 155 15.91 -13.87 12.71
N ASN A 156 15.82 -13.07 11.66
CA ASN A 156 14.75 -13.12 10.66
C ASN A 156 13.34 -13.09 11.29
N SER A 157 13.15 -12.34 12.37
CA SER A 157 11.85 -12.07 12.97
C SER A 157 11.66 -10.61 13.37
N TYR A 158 10.40 -10.20 13.41
CA TYR A 158 9.99 -8.91 13.93
C TYR A 158 8.82 -9.07 14.90
N GLN A 159 8.82 -8.23 15.92
CA GLN A 159 7.62 -7.83 16.63
C GLN A 159 6.85 -6.82 15.77
N ILE A 160 5.55 -7.08 15.57
CA ILE A 160 4.65 -6.23 14.80
C ILE A 160 3.97 -5.26 15.75
N TRP A 161 4.01 -3.96 15.41
CA TRP A 161 3.37 -2.87 16.13
C TRP A 161 2.31 -2.22 15.26
N LEU A 162 1.12 -1.98 15.82
CA LEU A 162 -0.01 -1.37 15.11
C LEU A 162 -0.64 -0.24 15.93
N GLY A 163 -1.33 0.69 15.25
CA GLY A 163 -2.17 1.70 15.90
C GLY A 163 -1.58 3.12 15.98
N GLY A 164 -0.37 3.35 15.46
CA GLY A 164 0.07 4.71 15.13
C GLY A 164 -0.75 5.26 13.96
N ASN A 165 -0.64 6.54 13.64
CA ASN A 165 -1.48 7.20 12.63
C ASN A 165 -0.67 8.05 11.62
N LYS A 166 -1.33 8.50 10.54
CA LYS A 166 -0.69 9.21 9.42
C LYS A 166 -0.03 10.55 9.79
N ASN A 167 -0.47 11.20 10.86
CA ASN A 167 0.10 12.44 11.39
C ASN A 167 1.01 12.21 12.62
N GLN A 168 1.25 10.96 13.01
CA GLN A 168 2.13 10.56 14.11
C GLN A 168 1.77 11.22 15.46
N THR A 169 0.47 11.26 15.79
CA THR A 169 -0.03 11.74 17.09
C THR A 169 -0.50 10.61 18.01
N SER A 170 -0.45 9.37 17.55
CA SER A 170 -0.81 8.16 18.32
C SER A 170 0.37 7.21 18.41
N LEU A 171 0.54 6.60 19.59
CA LEU A 171 1.54 5.57 19.84
C LEU A 171 0.97 4.20 19.45
N ALA A 172 1.70 3.45 18.63
CA ALA A 172 1.41 2.06 18.32
C ALA A 172 1.60 1.18 19.55
N GLN A 173 0.97 0.01 19.55
CA GLN A 173 1.11 -1.00 20.59
C GLN A 173 1.60 -2.32 19.98
N SER A 174 2.27 -3.15 20.78
CA SER A 174 2.73 -4.47 20.34
C SER A 174 1.53 -5.38 20.06
N PHE A 175 1.47 -5.88 18.83
CA PHE A 175 0.37 -6.70 18.35
C PHE A 175 0.72 -8.19 18.36
N MET A 176 1.87 -8.56 17.79
CA MET A 176 2.37 -9.93 17.70
C MET A 176 3.89 -9.97 17.79
N ASP A 177 4.42 -10.94 18.53
CA ASP A 177 5.85 -11.14 18.73
C ASP A 177 6.39 -12.23 17.81
N LYS A 178 7.69 -12.17 17.50
CA LYS A 178 8.50 -13.19 16.82
C LYS A 178 7.95 -13.64 15.47
N VAL A 179 7.26 -12.76 14.75
CA VAL A 179 6.74 -13.08 13.41
C VAL A 179 7.92 -13.22 12.46
N LYS A 180 8.08 -14.41 11.86
CA LYS A 180 9.16 -14.67 10.91
C LYS A 180 8.96 -13.84 9.65
N VAL A 181 10.07 -13.42 9.05
CA VAL A 181 10.06 -12.62 7.82
C VAL A 181 9.22 -13.28 6.72
N HIS A 182 9.25 -14.61 6.60
CA HIS A 182 8.48 -15.36 5.59
C HIS A 182 6.99 -15.56 5.95
N ASP A 183 6.60 -15.26 7.19
CA ASP A 183 5.22 -15.38 7.69
C ASP A 183 4.48 -14.04 7.74
N LEU A 184 5.12 -12.94 7.31
CA LEU A 184 4.51 -11.60 7.36
C LEU A 184 3.15 -11.55 6.65
N GLU A 185 2.98 -12.22 5.50
CA GLU A 185 1.72 -12.25 4.76
C GLU A 185 0.60 -12.92 5.55
N LYS A 186 0.91 -13.96 6.34
CA LYS A 186 -0.08 -14.66 7.16
C LYS A 186 -0.72 -13.72 8.19
N VAL A 187 0.01 -12.68 8.62
CA VAL A 187 -0.47 -11.68 9.55
C VAL A 187 -1.05 -10.46 8.83
N LEU A 188 -0.35 -9.92 7.83
CA LEU A 188 -0.69 -8.62 7.25
C LEU A 188 -1.82 -8.70 6.22
N GLU A 189 -1.92 -9.79 5.45
CA GLU A 189 -2.97 -9.98 4.45
C GLU A 189 -4.39 -9.93 5.04
N PRO A 190 -4.73 -10.69 6.10
CA PRO A 190 -6.04 -10.56 6.75
C PRO A 190 -6.31 -9.13 7.23
N LEU A 191 -5.32 -8.48 7.86
CA LEU A 191 -5.49 -7.12 8.38
C LEU A 191 -5.82 -6.11 7.27
N PHE A 192 -5.12 -6.18 6.13
CA PHE A 192 -5.40 -5.32 4.99
C PHE A 192 -6.73 -5.64 4.31
N TYR A 193 -7.10 -6.93 4.22
CA TYR A 193 -8.40 -7.34 3.71
C TYR A 193 -9.55 -6.77 4.54
N TYR A 194 -9.50 -6.95 5.86
CA TYR A 194 -10.53 -6.42 6.75
C TYR A 194 -10.50 -4.90 6.85
N TRP A 195 -9.33 -4.26 6.73
CA TRP A 195 -9.27 -2.80 6.58
C TRP A 195 -10.04 -2.36 5.35
N LYS A 196 -9.78 -2.94 4.17
CA LYS A 196 -10.50 -2.62 2.94
C LYS A 196 -12.02 -2.83 3.05
N GLN A 197 -12.47 -3.89 3.73
CA GLN A 197 -13.89 -4.25 3.84
C GLN A 197 -14.65 -3.47 4.93
N LYS A 198 -14.01 -3.21 6.08
CA LYS A 198 -14.68 -2.72 7.29
C LYS A 198 -14.23 -1.33 7.72
N ARG A 199 -13.42 -0.64 6.90
CA ARG A 199 -13.06 0.76 7.14
C ARG A 199 -14.22 1.70 6.90
N GLN A 200 -14.25 2.78 7.68
CA GLN A 200 -15.10 3.92 7.40
C GLN A 200 -14.55 4.73 6.22
N SER A 201 -15.36 5.66 5.70
CA SER A 201 -14.95 6.52 4.58
C SER A 201 -13.66 7.29 4.93
N LYS A 202 -12.63 7.15 4.09
CA LYS A 202 -11.31 7.79 4.24
C LYS A 202 -10.55 7.43 5.52
N GLU A 203 -10.92 6.36 6.20
CA GLU A 203 -10.23 5.92 7.42
C GLU A 203 -8.86 5.30 7.10
N SER A 204 -7.83 5.74 7.83
CA SER A 204 -6.47 5.22 7.71
C SER A 204 -6.33 3.84 8.37
N PHE A 205 -5.30 3.08 8.02
CA PHE A 205 -5.08 1.75 8.60
C PHE A 205 -4.86 1.84 10.12
N GLY A 206 -4.08 2.81 10.57
CA GLY A 206 -3.83 3.08 11.98
C GLY A 206 -5.10 3.35 12.78
N ASN A 207 -5.95 4.27 12.29
CA ASN A 207 -7.22 4.59 12.94
C ASN A 207 -8.19 3.40 12.93
N PHE A 208 -8.20 2.64 11.83
CA PHE A 208 -8.96 1.39 11.74
C PHE A 208 -8.51 0.39 12.80
N THR A 209 -7.20 0.17 12.94
CA THR A 209 -6.64 -0.74 13.96
C THR A 209 -7.07 -0.30 15.36
N ALA A 210 -6.94 0.98 15.68
CA ALA A 210 -7.34 1.53 16.98
C ALA A 210 -8.83 1.36 17.25
N ARG A 211 -9.70 1.59 16.25
CA ARG A 211 -11.16 1.46 16.38
C ARG A 211 -11.61 0.01 16.52
N ILE A 212 -10.99 -0.92 15.79
CA ILE A 212 -11.37 -2.33 15.81
C ILE A 212 -10.89 -3.04 17.07
N GLY A 213 -9.72 -2.65 17.60
CA GLY A 213 -9.12 -3.25 18.80
C GLY A 213 -8.38 -4.56 18.52
N PHE A 214 -7.37 -4.85 19.33
CA PHE A 214 -6.42 -5.95 19.06
C PHE A 214 -7.04 -7.34 19.17
N GLU A 215 -7.99 -7.55 20.08
CA GLU A 215 -8.68 -8.85 20.22
C GLU A 215 -9.32 -9.28 18.90
N LYS A 216 -10.06 -8.36 18.27
CA LYS A 216 -10.75 -8.61 17.00
C LYS A 216 -9.80 -8.71 15.81
N LEU A 217 -8.70 -7.96 15.83
CA LEU A 217 -7.65 -8.10 14.81
C LEU A 217 -6.93 -9.45 14.90
N LYS A 218 -6.68 -9.96 16.11
CA LYS A 218 -6.13 -11.32 16.31
C LYS A 218 -7.10 -12.37 15.80
N GLU A 219 -8.38 -12.25 16.12
CA GLU A 219 -9.43 -13.14 15.59
C GLU A 219 -9.43 -13.18 14.05
N TYR A 220 -9.26 -12.02 13.39
CA TYR A 220 -9.15 -11.94 11.93
C TYR A 220 -7.92 -12.65 11.36
N VAL A 221 -6.79 -12.62 12.06
CA VAL A 221 -5.57 -13.32 11.66
C VAL A 221 -5.73 -14.83 11.85
N GLU A 222 -6.29 -15.26 12.98
CA GLU A 222 -6.49 -16.68 13.32
C GLU A 222 -7.48 -17.38 12.38
N LYS A 223 -8.56 -16.70 11.99
CA LYS A 223 -9.61 -17.24 11.10
C LYS A 223 -9.32 -17.01 9.62
N TRP A 224 -8.10 -16.64 9.26
CA TRP A 224 -7.78 -16.26 7.89
C TRP A 224 -7.62 -17.49 6.97
N GLU A 225 -8.57 -17.66 6.05
CA GLU A 225 -8.53 -18.69 5.00
C GLU A 225 -8.24 -18.11 3.61
N GLY A 226 -8.06 -16.80 3.51
CA GLY A 226 -7.88 -16.07 2.26
C GLY A 226 -9.02 -15.09 1.95
N PRO A 227 -8.86 -14.25 0.91
CA PRO A 227 -9.88 -13.29 0.53
C PRO A 227 -11.13 -14.02 -0.01
N VAL A 228 -12.30 -13.64 0.50
CA VAL A 228 -13.57 -14.13 -0.04
C VAL A 228 -13.75 -13.52 -1.43
N VAL A 229 -13.52 -14.31 -2.47
CA VAL A 229 -13.77 -13.91 -3.85
C VAL A 229 -15.29 -13.82 -4.01
N ALA A 230 -15.82 -12.60 -4.14
CA ALA A 230 -17.24 -12.44 -4.48
C ALA A 230 -17.51 -13.20 -5.78
N PRO A 231 -18.57 -14.01 -5.87
CA PRO A 231 -18.89 -14.74 -7.09
C PRO A 231 -18.98 -13.74 -8.24
N THR A 232 -18.21 -13.96 -9.29
CA THR A 232 -18.24 -13.14 -10.51
C THR A 232 -19.66 -13.16 -11.07
N ARG A 233 -20.37 -12.04 -10.92
CA ARG A 233 -21.68 -11.84 -11.56
C ARG A 233 -21.45 -11.43 -13.00
N TYR A 234 -21.78 -12.31 -13.93
CA TYR A 234 -21.83 -11.98 -15.35
C TYR A 234 -23.24 -11.48 -15.69
N ASN A 235 -23.32 -10.30 -16.32
CA ASN A 235 -24.58 -9.76 -16.82
C ASN A 235 -24.80 -10.25 -18.24
N LEU A 236 -25.67 -11.23 -18.43
CA LEU A 236 -26.14 -11.65 -19.75
C LEU A 236 -27.28 -10.71 -20.19
N ARG A 237 -27.03 -9.85 -21.18
CA ARG A 237 -28.08 -9.01 -21.79
C ARG A 237 -28.68 -9.75 -22.97
N LEU A 238 -29.92 -10.18 -22.83
CA LEU A 238 -30.68 -10.85 -23.89
C LEU A 238 -31.70 -9.87 -24.47
N PHE A 239 -31.83 -9.89 -25.79
CA PHE A 239 -32.87 -9.16 -26.52
C PHE A 239 -33.78 -10.19 -27.16
N ALA A 240 -35.09 -9.98 -27.03
CA ALA A 240 -36.12 -10.76 -27.69
C ALA A 240 -36.91 -9.85 -28.62
N ASP A 241 -37.45 -10.39 -29.70
CA ASP A 241 -38.45 -9.70 -30.49
C ASP A 241 -39.74 -9.48 -29.66
N LYS A 242 -40.61 -8.60 -30.17
CA LYS A 242 -41.80 -8.17 -29.45
C LYS A 242 -42.75 -9.32 -29.12
N GLU A 243 -42.97 -10.22 -30.07
CA GLU A 243 -43.91 -11.33 -29.94
C GLU A 243 -43.43 -12.32 -28.88
N THR A 244 -42.13 -12.67 -28.92
CA THR A 244 -41.50 -13.54 -27.91
C THR A 244 -41.53 -12.92 -26.52
N TYR A 245 -41.29 -11.61 -26.39
CA TYR A 245 -41.34 -10.93 -25.10
C TYR A 245 -42.77 -10.92 -24.53
N GLU A 246 -43.77 -10.56 -25.32
CA GLU A 246 -45.17 -10.49 -24.87
C GLU A 246 -45.70 -11.87 -24.46
N ALA A 247 -45.36 -12.92 -25.21
CA ALA A 247 -45.69 -14.30 -24.84
C ALA A 247 -45.05 -14.71 -23.50
N MET A 248 -43.77 -14.39 -23.31
CA MET A 248 -43.04 -14.71 -22.08
C MET A 248 -43.53 -13.90 -20.87
N ASP A 249 -43.89 -12.63 -21.05
CA ASP A 249 -44.47 -11.78 -20.00
C ASP A 249 -45.86 -12.29 -19.57
N GLY A 250 -46.68 -12.74 -20.54
CA GLY A 250 -47.95 -13.39 -20.27
C GLY A 250 -47.80 -14.65 -19.41
N LEU A 251 -46.85 -15.54 -19.77
CA LEU A 251 -46.55 -16.74 -18.98
C LEU A 251 -45.98 -16.42 -17.59
N ALA A 252 -45.14 -15.39 -17.48
CA ALA A 252 -44.56 -14.98 -16.21
C ALA A 252 -45.62 -14.49 -15.21
N LYS A 253 -46.61 -13.73 -15.70
CA LYS A 253 -47.73 -13.25 -14.89
C LYS A 253 -48.57 -14.39 -14.29
N LEU A 254 -48.79 -15.47 -15.02
CA LEU A 254 -49.48 -16.67 -14.51
C LEU A 254 -48.75 -17.32 -13.32
N GLN A 255 -47.43 -17.15 -13.25
CA GLN A 255 -46.59 -17.68 -12.16
C GLN A 255 -46.20 -16.61 -11.13
N ASN A 256 -46.81 -15.42 -11.19
CA ASN A 256 -46.50 -14.28 -10.34
C ASN A 256 -45.00 -13.88 -10.37
N LYS A 257 -44.38 -13.96 -11.56
CA LYS A 257 -42.97 -13.65 -11.83
C LYS A 257 -42.87 -12.52 -12.87
N THR A 258 -41.72 -11.87 -12.96
CA THR A 258 -41.39 -10.99 -14.09
C THR A 258 -40.88 -11.80 -15.28
N ALA A 259 -41.01 -11.26 -16.50
CA ALA A 259 -40.46 -11.88 -17.71
C ALA A 259 -38.97 -12.21 -17.56
N HIS A 260 -38.20 -11.34 -16.88
CA HIS A 260 -36.78 -11.58 -16.59
C HIS A 260 -36.56 -12.78 -15.66
N GLN A 261 -37.35 -12.90 -14.58
CA GLN A 261 -37.23 -14.01 -13.64
C GLN A 261 -37.53 -15.35 -14.32
N LEU A 262 -38.61 -15.39 -15.12
CA LEU A 262 -38.98 -16.59 -15.87
C LEU A 262 -37.92 -16.95 -16.92
N ALA A 263 -37.40 -15.96 -17.66
CA ALA A 263 -36.34 -16.18 -18.64
C ALA A 263 -35.08 -16.80 -18.00
N MET A 264 -34.64 -16.26 -16.87
CA MET A 264 -33.48 -16.77 -16.15
C MET A 264 -33.69 -18.20 -15.64
N GLU A 265 -34.91 -18.54 -15.23
CA GLU A 265 -35.26 -19.89 -14.79
C GLU A 265 -35.24 -20.89 -15.96
N VAL A 266 -35.81 -20.54 -17.11
CA VAL A 266 -35.75 -21.35 -18.33
C VAL A 266 -34.30 -21.59 -18.75
N ILE A 267 -33.47 -20.54 -18.76
CA ILE A 267 -32.05 -20.65 -19.09
C ILE A 267 -31.32 -21.58 -18.12
N ARG A 268 -31.55 -21.44 -16.80
CA ARG A 268 -30.93 -22.31 -15.79
C ARG A 268 -31.32 -23.77 -16.01
N ASN A 269 -32.61 -24.04 -16.22
CA ASN A 269 -33.11 -25.41 -16.40
C ASN A 269 -32.56 -26.03 -17.69
N PHE A 270 -32.47 -25.26 -18.78
CA PHE A 270 -31.89 -25.71 -20.05
C PHE A 270 -30.39 -26.00 -19.96
N VAL A 271 -29.64 -25.19 -19.21
CA VAL A 271 -28.21 -25.44 -18.98
C VAL A 271 -28.02 -26.68 -18.10
N ALA A 272 -28.81 -26.85 -17.04
CA ALA A 272 -28.72 -27.98 -16.14
C ALA A 272 -29.02 -29.33 -16.83
N SER A 273 -30.05 -29.38 -17.70
CA SER A 273 -30.37 -30.59 -18.46
C SER A 273 -29.27 -30.98 -19.46
N ASN A 274 -28.62 -30.00 -20.10
CA ASN A 274 -27.56 -30.25 -21.07
C ASN A 274 -26.17 -30.51 -20.46
N GLN A 275 -25.95 -30.18 -19.19
CA GLN A 275 -24.73 -30.60 -18.48
C GLN A 275 -24.81 -32.05 -18.04
N ASN A 276 -25.98 -32.54 -17.63
CA ASN A 276 -26.19 -33.93 -17.25
C ASN A 276 -26.09 -34.90 -18.45
N GLY A 277 -26.45 -34.45 -19.67
CA GLY A 277 -26.31 -35.24 -20.90
C GLY A 277 -24.89 -35.32 -21.50
N LYS A 278 -23.87 -34.73 -20.86
CA LYS A 278 -22.44 -34.85 -21.27
C LYS A 278 -21.64 -35.85 -20.44
N SER A 279 -22.30 -36.55 -19.52
CA SER A 279 -21.69 -37.52 -18.59
C SER A 279 -22.08 -38.98 -18.89
N GLU A 280 -22.60 -39.24 -20.09
CA GLU A 280 -22.79 -40.59 -20.66
C GLU A 280 -21.95 -40.76 -21.91
#